data_AF-A0A8T5KFF9-F1
#
_entry.id   AF-A0A8T5KFF9-F1
#
_cell.length_a   1.000
_cell.length_b   1.000
_cell.length_c   1.000
_cell.angle_alpha   90.00
_cell.angle_beta   90.00
_cell.angle_gamma   90.00
#
_symmetry.space_group_name_H-M   'P 1'
#
loop_
_entity.id
_entity.type
_entity.pdbx_description
1 polymer ?
#
loop_
_entity_poly.entity_id
_entity_poly.type
_entity_poly.pdbx_seq_one_letter_code
_entity_poly.pdbx_strand_id
1 'polypeptide(L)'
;MRNQIYQAVISGAKGFLWYTYAQTANYPDLGIGMPWLSHEVADLKDAILAPPKELDIQVEAEHPEHLHISTRRVDDHLFLFAVNTAKVAQEVKLTLPGLDEKRLQVVSENRQVPVIGGVLSDHFDTYATHVYTTDSGLEDRPVIEEVIREIASADAARQKPGNLAFEGNGTWVEFSSKSTYGSTPNRVLDGVTDGMRWRDGTPKKTPDWLTVRFPQPASIGRVVVYSGTISAVEVQVPDLQEGWRTVGSTEDTMGDNLEILLEAPMKTDALRVLITALREGEDYSLIHELEAYAD
;
A
#
# COMPACT_ATOMS: atom_id res chain seq x y z
N MET A 1 -7.92 -2.42 -6.11
CA MET A 1 -8.75 -1.19 -6.07
C MET A 1 -9.49 -0.92 -7.37
N ARG A 2 -8.85 -0.92 -8.56
CA ARG A 2 -9.50 -0.68 -9.88
C ARG A 2 -10.81 -1.44 -10.08
N ASN A 3 -10.79 -2.75 -9.79
CA ASN A 3 -11.95 -3.62 -9.88
C ASN A 3 -13.16 -3.14 -9.04
N GLN A 4 -12.93 -2.76 -7.78
CA GLN A 4 -13.99 -2.27 -6.89
C GLN A 4 -14.60 -0.95 -7.38
N ILE A 5 -13.78 -0.04 -7.92
CA ILE A 5 -14.26 1.23 -8.50
C ILE A 5 -15.23 0.95 -9.64
N TYR A 6 -14.83 0.11 -10.59
CA TYR A 6 -15.66 -0.12 -11.78
C TYR A 6 -16.85 -1.02 -11.52
N GLN A 7 -16.80 -1.92 -10.52
CA GLN A 7 -18.02 -2.53 -10.00
C GLN A 7 -19.03 -1.46 -9.55
N ALA A 8 -18.58 -0.47 -8.78
CA ALA A 8 -19.45 0.62 -8.33
C ALA A 8 -19.97 1.45 -9.51
N VAL A 9 -19.15 1.79 -10.51
CA VAL A 9 -19.59 2.49 -11.73
C VAL A 9 -20.66 1.68 -12.48
N ILE A 10 -20.46 0.38 -12.65
CA ILE A 10 -21.42 -0.53 -13.29
C ILE A 10 -22.73 -0.55 -12.50
N SER A 11 -22.67 -0.55 -11.16
CA SER A 11 -23.81 -0.46 -10.27
C SER A 11 -24.41 0.95 -10.12
N GLY A 12 -23.92 1.94 -10.87
CA GLY A 12 -24.52 3.28 -10.95
C GLY A 12 -23.87 4.35 -10.07
N ALA A 13 -22.74 4.08 -9.43
CA ALA A 13 -21.97 5.11 -8.73
C ALA A 13 -21.47 6.19 -9.71
N LYS A 14 -21.53 7.45 -9.26
CA LYS A 14 -21.20 8.64 -10.06
C LYS A 14 -20.07 9.48 -9.48
N GLY A 15 -19.50 9.05 -8.36
CA GLY A 15 -18.45 9.77 -7.64
C GLY A 15 -17.75 8.88 -6.64
N PHE A 16 -16.52 9.25 -6.33
CA PHE A 16 -15.63 8.52 -5.44
C PHE A 16 -14.97 9.50 -4.49
N LEU A 17 -14.91 9.12 -3.21
CA LEU A 17 -14.17 9.87 -2.20
C LEU A 17 -13.20 8.91 -1.50
N TRP A 18 -11.95 9.31 -1.45
CA TRP A 18 -10.89 8.58 -0.80
C TRP A 18 -10.80 8.97 0.68
N TYR A 19 -11.12 8.03 1.57
CA TYR A 19 -11.40 8.35 2.97
C TYR A 19 -10.16 8.52 3.85
N THR A 20 -8.96 8.13 3.43
CA THR A 20 -7.76 8.48 4.20
C THR A 20 -6.49 8.60 3.36
N TYR A 21 -5.77 9.68 3.62
CA TYR A 21 -4.43 9.94 3.08
C TYR A 21 -3.33 9.63 4.10
N ALA A 22 -3.67 9.47 5.38
CA ALA A 22 -2.72 9.40 6.49
C ALA A 22 -1.81 8.17 6.48
N GLN A 23 -2.12 7.15 5.67
CA GLN A 23 -1.36 5.91 5.55
C GLN A 23 -0.65 5.76 4.19
N THR A 24 -0.68 6.79 3.34
CA THR A 24 -0.08 6.71 2.00
C THR A 24 1.43 6.50 2.03
N ALA A 25 2.12 7.00 3.06
CA ALA A 25 3.54 6.75 3.27
C ALA A 25 3.86 5.25 3.49
N ASN A 26 3.01 4.53 4.24
CA ASN A 26 3.24 3.13 4.60
C ASN A 26 2.79 2.13 3.52
N TYR A 27 1.92 2.55 2.60
CA TYR A 27 1.35 1.66 1.58
C TYR A 27 1.49 2.28 0.19
N PRO A 28 2.49 1.84 -0.60
CA PRO A 28 2.70 2.32 -1.96
C PRO A 28 1.47 2.17 -2.86
N ASP A 29 0.67 1.11 -2.68
CA ASP A 29 -0.63 0.97 -3.37
C ASP A 29 -1.53 2.20 -3.18
N LEU A 30 -1.54 2.79 -1.98
CA LEU A 30 -2.33 3.99 -1.69
C LEU A 30 -1.64 5.24 -2.24
N GLY A 31 -0.34 5.41 -2.00
CA GLY A 31 0.42 6.59 -2.39
C GLY A 31 0.57 6.76 -3.91
N ILE A 32 0.74 5.67 -4.65
CA ILE A 32 0.95 5.65 -6.10
C ILE A 32 -0.35 5.25 -6.82
N GLY A 33 -1.00 4.18 -6.37
CA GLY A 33 -2.16 3.61 -7.05
C GLY A 33 -3.42 4.49 -6.95
N MET A 34 -3.68 5.15 -5.83
CA MET A 34 -4.86 6.01 -5.70
C MET A 34 -4.80 7.26 -6.59
N PRO A 35 -3.69 8.02 -6.68
CA PRO A 35 -3.57 9.11 -7.64
C PRO A 35 -3.75 8.63 -9.08
N TRP A 36 -3.13 7.52 -9.47
CA TRP A 36 -3.29 6.97 -10.82
C TRP A 36 -4.75 6.60 -11.13
N LEU A 37 -5.43 5.91 -10.20
CA LEU A 37 -6.85 5.56 -10.33
C LEU A 37 -7.74 6.82 -10.37
N SER A 38 -7.40 7.84 -9.59
CA SER A 38 -8.15 9.10 -9.57
C SER A 38 -8.06 9.84 -10.90
N HIS A 39 -6.89 9.86 -11.54
CA HIS A 39 -6.73 10.40 -12.89
C HIS A 39 -7.50 9.57 -13.93
N GLU A 40 -7.49 8.24 -13.84
CA GLU A 40 -8.33 7.40 -14.71
C GLU A 40 -9.81 7.71 -14.58
N VAL A 41 -10.31 7.85 -13.35
CA VAL A 41 -11.71 8.24 -13.09
C VAL A 41 -11.99 9.65 -13.60
N ALA A 42 -11.05 10.59 -13.48
CA ALA A 42 -11.20 11.95 -13.95
C ALA A 42 -11.28 12.01 -15.48
N ASP A 43 -10.45 11.26 -16.18
CA ASP A 43 -10.43 11.20 -17.65
C ASP A 43 -11.64 10.42 -18.20
N LEU A 44 -12.18 9.47 -17.44
CA LEU A 44 -13.42 8.76 -17.75
C LEU A 44 -14.68 9.43 -17.19
N LYS A 45 -14.58 10.66 -16.66
CA LYS A 45 -15.67 11.34 -15.97
C LYS A 45 -16.95 11.39 -16.79
N ASP A 46 -16.87 11.77 -18.06
CA ASP A 46 -18.06 11.92 -18.90
C ASP A 46 -18.73 10.56 -19.17
N ALA A 47 -17.93 9.51 -19.38
CA ALA A 47 -18.44 8.15 -19.52
C ALA A 47 -19.09 7.66 -18.21
N ILE A 48 -18.46 7.89 -17.06
CA ILE A 48 -19.01 7.52 -15.75
C ILE A 48 -20.32 8.25 -15.49
N LEU A 49 -20.41 9.54 -15.82
CA LEU A 49 -21.60 10.36 -15.61
C LEU A 49 -22.73 10.05 -16.61
N ALA A 50 -22.41 9.61 -17.83
CA ALA A 50 -23.39 9.25 -18.84
C ALA A 50 -24.38 8.18 -18.33
N PRO A 51 -25.65 8.20 -18.79
CA PRO A 51 -26.60 7.14 -18.51
C PRO A 51 -26.13 5.82 -19.14
N PRO A 52 -26.42 4.66 -18.52
CA PRO A 52 -26.21 3.38 -19.16
C PRO A 52 -26.90 3.32 -20.52
N LYS A 53 -26.18 2.83 -21.52
CA LYS A 53 -26.77 2.45 -22.81
C LYS A 53 -27.01 0.94 -22.76
N GLU A 54 -28.27 0.55 -22.92
CA GLU A 54 -28.60 -0.86 -23.06
C GLU A 54 -28.13 -1.34 -24.44
N LEU A 55 -27.18 -2.27 -24.42
CA LEU A 55 -26.81 -3.10 -25.55
C LEU A 55 -27.11 -4.54 -25.14
N ASP A 56 -27.69 -5.31 -26.05
CA ASP A 56 -27.93 -6.74 -25.85
C ASP A 56 -26.61 -7.49 -26.03
N ILE A 57 -25.75 -7.41 -25.00
CA ILE A 57 -24.43 -8.05 -24.98
C ILE A 57 -24.60 -9.49 -24.50
N GLN A 58 -24.29 -10.43 -25.38
CA GLN A 58 -24.21 -11.84 -25.00
C GLN A 58 -22.80 -12.14 -24.48
N VAL A 59 -22.72 -12.83 -23.35
CA VAL A 59 -21.47 -13.20 -22.67
C VAL A 59 -21.29 -14.70 -22.75
N GLU A 60 -20.17 -15.14 -23.34
CA GLU A 60 -19.69 -16.51 -23.24
C GLU A 60 -18.40 -16.54 -22.42
N ALA A 61 -18.42 -17.23 -21.29
CA ALA A 61 -17.27 -17.44 -20.42
C ALA A 61 -17.48 -18.70 -19.56
N GLU A 62 -16.46 -19.14 -18.82
CA GLU A 62 -16.60 -20.24 -17.86
C GLU A 62 -17.49 -19.85 -16.67
N HIS A 63 -17.38 -18.59 -16.21
CA HIS A 63 -18.13 -18.03 -15.10
C HIS A 63 -18.83 -16.71 -15.50
N PRO A 64 -19.83 -16.76 -16.41
CA PRO A 64 -20.47 -15.57 -16.96
C PRO A 64 -21.22 -14.75 -15.90
N GLU A 65 -21.73 -15.37 -14.84
CA GLU A 65 -22.37 -14.70 -13.69
C GLU A 65 -21.41 -13.81 -12.90
N HIS A 66 -20.11 -14.03 -13.07
CA HIS A 66 -19.04 -13.24 -12.47
C HIS A 66 -18.49 -12.16 -13.39
N LEU A 67 -19.06 -11.97 -14.58
CA LEU A 67 -18.67 -10.90 -15.49
C LEU A 67 -19.72 -9.78 -15.47
N HIS A 68 -19.40 -8.67 -14.84
CA HIS A 68 -20.27 -7.51 -14.78
C HIS A 68 -19.91 -6.52 -15.88
N ILE A 69 -20.91 -6.11 -16.65
CA ILE A 69 -20.72 -5.25 -17.81
C ILE A 69 -21.69 -4.08 -17.78
N SER A 70 -21.22 -2.92 -18.23
CA SER A 70 -22.09 -1.77 -18.49
C SER A 70 -21.53 -0.93 -19.63
N THR A 71 -22.41 -0.41 -20.50
CA THR A 71 -21.97 0.46 -21.60
C THR A 71 -22.47 1.89 -21.46
N ARG A 72 -21.73 2.82 -22.06
CA ARG A 72 -22.00 4.25 -22.08
C ARG A 72 -21.73 4.79 -23.47
N ARG A 73 -22.41 5.88 -23.82
CA ARG A 73 -22.16 6.67 -25.03
C ARG A 73 -21.84 8.10 -24.60
N VAL A 74 -20.70 8.60 -25.03
CA VAL A 74 -20.30 10.00 -24.93
C VAL A 74 -20.01 10.44 -26.35
N ASP A 75 -20.79 11.39 -26.86
CA ASP A 75 -20.83 11.73 -28.28
C ASP A 75 -20.99 10.47 -29.15
N ASP A 76 -20.10 10.28 -30.13
CA ASP A 76 -20.07 9.11 -31.00
C ASP A 76 -19.22 7.95 -30.47
N HIS A 77 -18.63 8.09 -29.28
CA HIS A 77 -17.75 7.09 -28.68
C HIS A 77 -18.49 6.14 -27.74
N LEU A 78 -18.20 4.86 -27.87
CA LEU A 78 -18.63 3.81 -26.95
C LEU A 78 -17.61 3.67 -25.82
N PHE A 79 -18.11 3.49 -24.60
CA PHE A 79 -17.33 2.97 -23.48
C PHE A 79 -18.00 1.72 -22.93
N LEU A 80 -17.24 0.63 -22.79
CA LEU A 80 -17.67 -0.65 -22.26
C LEU A 80 -16.83 -0.97 -21.01
N PHE A 81 -17.46 -0.87 -19.84
CA PHE A 81 -16.86 -1.26 -18.57
C PHE A 81 -17.13 -2.74 -18.35
N ALA A 82 -16.08 -3.54 -18.17
CA ALA A 82 -16.19 -4.97 -17.91
C ALA A 82 -15.30 -5.38 -16.72
N VAL A 83 -15.90 -6.09 -15.76
CA VAL A 83 -15.24 -6.48 -14.51
C VAL A 83 -15.45 -7.98 -14.24
N ASN A 84 -14.35 -8.71 -14.07
CA ASN A 84 -14.36 -10.08 -13.55
C ASN A 84 -14.42 -10.04 -12.02
N THR A 85 -15.44 -10.66 -11.41
CA THR A 85 -15.55 -10.84 -9.94
C THR A 85 -15.25 -12.27 -9.51
N ALA A 86 -14.86 -13.14 -10.44
CA ALA A 86 -14.42 -14.49 -10.12
C ALA A 86 -13.06 -14.46 -9.42
N LYS A 87 -12.82 -15.48 -8.60
CA LYS A 87 -11.53 -15.75 -7.95
C LYS A 87 -10.56 -16.53 -8.85
N VAL A 88 -10.90 -16.63 -10.12
CA VAL A 88 -10.15 -17.36 -11.16
C VAL A 88 -10.11 -16.51 -12.43
N ALA A 89 -9.10 -16.75 -13.24
CA ALA A 89 -9.02 -16.19 -14.59
C ALA A 89 -10.03 -16.89 -15.51
N GLN A 90 -10.46 -16.20 -16.57
CA GLN A 90 -11.36 -16.76 -17.58
C GLN A 90 -11.18 -16.12 -18.95
N GLU A 91 -11.35 -16.93 -19.99
CA GLU A 91 -11.48 -16.48 -21.38
C GLU A 91 -12.92 -16.01 -21.60
N VAL A 92 -13.08 -14.81 -22.15
CA VAL A 92 -14.37 -14.16 -22.33
C VAL A 92 -14.61 -13.83 -23.79
N LYS A 93 -15.82 -14.09 -24.28
CA LYS A 93 -16.32 -13.55 -25.53
C LYS A 93 -17.56 -12.70 -25.29
N LEU A 94 -17.56 -11.51 -25.89
CA LEU A 94 -18.65 -10.56 -25.84
C LEU A 94 -19.19 -10.36 -27.25
N THR A 95 -20.44 -10.70 -27.48
CA THR A 95 -21.14 -10.34 -28.73
C THR A 95 -21.65 -8.91 -28.59
N LEU A 96 -21.16 -8.02 -29.45
CA LEU A 96 -21.37 -6.57 -29.41
C LEU A 96 -22.12 -6.10 -30.67
N PRO A 97 -23.46 -5.97 -30.63
CA PRO A 97 -24.25 -5.56 -31.79
C PRO A 97 -23.84 -4.20 -32.36
N GLY A 98 -23.59 -4.13 -33.67
CA GLY A 98 -23.30 -2.89 -34.39
C GLY A 98 -21.87 -2.36 -34.25
N LEU A 99 -20.93 -3.18 -33.77
CA LEU A 99 -19.51 -2.85 -33.65
C LEU A 99 -18.60 -3.72 -34.53
N ASP A 100 -19.16 -4.35 -35.57
CA ASP A 100 -18.41 -5.18 -36.50
C ASP A 100 -17.20 -4.43 -37.08
N GLU A 101 -16.07 -5.14 -37.17
CA GLU A 101 -14.81 -4.67 -37.77
C GLU A 101 -14.18 -3.45 -37.06
N LYS A 102 -14.61 -3.15 -35.83
CA LYS A 102 -13.96 -2.14 -34.98
C LYS A 102 -12.76 -2.73 -34.25
N ARG A 103 -11.85 -1.84 -33.84
CA ARG A 103 -10.83 -2.12 -32.83
C ARG A 103 -11.15 -1.25 -31.63
N LEU A 104 -11.25 -1.86 -30.45
CA LEU A 104 -11.50 -1.12 -29.22
C LEU A 104 -10.18 -0.95 -28.48
N GLN A 105 -9.87 0.29 -28.12
CA GLN A 105 -8.78 0.61 -27.21
C GLN A 105 -9.13 0.09 -25.82
N VAL A 106 -8.16 -0.52 -25.14
CA VAL A 106 -8.30 -0.89 -23.73
C VAL A 106 -7.60 0.18 -22.89
N VAL A 107 -8.40 0.93 -22.15
CA VAL A 107 -7.97 2.11 -21.40
C VAL A 107 -6.88 1.71 -20.41
N SER A 108 -5.74 2.40 -20.49
CA SER A 108 -4.55 2.21 -19.66
C SER A 108 -3.86 0.85 -19.76
N GLU A 109 -4.06 0.10 -20.85
CA GLU A 109 -3.43 -1.22 -21.05
C GLU A 109 -2.52 -1.30 -22.28
N ASN A 110 -2.32 -0.18 -22.98
CA ASN A 110 -1.49 -0.08 -24.19
C ASN A 110 -1.76 -1.19 -25.22
N ARG A 111 -3.04 -1.52 -25.39
CA ARG A 111 -3.48 -2.57 -26.31
C ARG A 111 -4.85 -2.24 -26.89
N GLN A 112 -5.13 -2.87 -28.02
CA GLN A 112 -6.42 -2.82 -28.69
C GLN A 112 -6.89 -4.24 -28.96
N VAL A 113 -8.20 -4.46 -28.85
CA VAL A 113 -8.84 -5.75 -29.15
C VAL A 113 -9.74 -5.60 -30.37
N PRO A 114 -9.59 -6.45 -31.40
CA PRO A 114 -10.47 -6.42 -32.57
C PRO A 114 -11.84 -7.02 -32.24
N VAL A 115 -12.89 -6.49 -32.86
CA VAL A 115 -14.24 -7.07 -32.89
C VAL A 115 -14.43 -7.76 -34.23
N ILE A 116 -14.41 -9.10 -34.23
CA ILE A 116 -14.45 -9.92 -35.44
C ILE A 116 -15.81 -10.61 -35.51
N GLY A 117 -16.59 -10.35 -36.56
CA GLY A 117 -17.94 -10.89 -36.71
C GLY A 117 -18.84 -10.56 -35.52
N GLY A 118 -18.72 -9.35 -34.99
CA GLY A 118 -19.49 -8.86 -33.85
C GLY A 118 -19.00 -9.36 -32.49
N VAL A 119 -17.91 -10.12 -32.44
CA VAL A 119 -17.40 -10.73 -31.21
C VAL A 119 -16.06 -10.10 -30.81
N LEU A 120 -16.00 -9.59 -29.59
CA LEU A 120 -14.76 -9.28 -28.89
C LEU A 120 -14.36 -10.49 -28.05
N SER A 121 -13.12 -10.96 -28.17
CA SER A 121 -12.56 -12.03 -27.33
C SER A 121 -11.39 -11.48 -26.52
N ASP A 122 -11.40 -11.70 -25.20
CA ASP A 122 -10.33 -11.22 -24.32
C ASP A 122 -10.12 -12.11 -23.10
N HIS A 123 -8.93 -12.03 -22.52
CA HIS A 123 -8.55 -12.74 -21.29
C HIS A 123 -8.80 -11.85 -20.08
N PHE A 124 -9.45 -12.38 -19.05
CA PHE A 124 -9.59 -11.71 -17.76
C PHE A 124 -8.87 -12.51 -16.67
N ASP A 125 -7.81 -11.95 -16.09
CA ASP A 125 -7.20 -12.46 -14.87
C ASP A 125 -8.17 -12.42 -13.67
N THR A 126 -7.76 -13.04 -12.55
CA THR A 126 -8.45 -12.92 -11.27
C THR A 126 -8.67 -11.44 -10.92
N TYR A 127 -9.94 -11.06 -10.74
CA TYR A 127 -10.33 -9.67 -10.47
C TYR A 127 -9.88 -8.64 -11.52
N ALA A 128 -9.67 -9.06 -12.77
CA ALA A 128 -9.36 -8.14 -13.86
C ALA A 128 -10.50 -7.15 -14.15
N THR A 129 -10.12 -6.02 -14.72
CA THR A 129 -11.05 -4.99 -15.19
C THR A 129 -10.51 -4.41 -16.47
N HIS A 130 -11.35 -4.42 -17.49
CA HIS A 130 -11.05 -3.83 -18.79
C HIS A 130 -12.11 -2.78 -19.10
N VAL A 131 -11.65 -1.60 -19.51
CA VAL A 131 -12.52 -0.54 -20.02
C VAL A 131 -12.18 -0.38 -21.50
N TYR A 132 -13.10 -0.83 -22.36
CA TYR A 132 -12.93 -0.76 -23.80
C TYR A 132 -13.56 0.52 -24.33
N THR A 133 -12.94 1.16 -25.31
CA THR A 133 -13.50 2.38 -25.93
C THR A 133 -13.19 2.48 -27.41
N THR A 134 -14.03 3.20 -28.14
CA THR A 134 -13.74 3.68 -29.52
C THR A 134 -13.13 5.08 -29.52
N ASP A 135 -12.86 5.67 -28.36
CA ASP A 135 -12.19 6.96 -28.22
C ASP A 135 -10.66 6.77 -28.24
N SER A 136 -10.02 7.30 -29.27
CA SER A 136 -8.55 7.28 -29.41
C SER A 136 -7.87 8.32 -28.51
N GLY A 137 -8.61 9.27 -27.92
CA GLY A 137 -8.06 10.29 -27.01
C GLY A 137 -7.50 9.73 -25.69
N LEU A 138 -7.71 8.44 -25.41
CA LEU A 138 -7.23 7.76 -24.20
C LEU A 138 -6.06 6.79 -24.48
N GLU A 139 -5.49 6.79 -25.69
CA GLU A 139 -4.37 5.91 -26.06
C GLU A 139 -3.09 6.24 -25.28
N ASP A 140 -2.80 7.51 -25.02
CA ASP A 140 -1.57 7.98 -24.36
C ASP A 140 -1.61 7.90 -22.82
N ARG A 141 -2.62 7.23 -22.26
CA ARG A 141 -2.73 7.10 -20.80
C ARG A 141 -1.60 6.23 -20.22
N PRO A 142 -1.12 6.53 -19.00
CA PRO A 142 -0.14 5.69 -18.33
C PRO A 142 -0.61 4.23 -18.20
N VAL A 143 0.28 3.29 -18.50
CA VAL A 143 -0.05 1.86 -18.55
C VAL A 143 -0.12 1.29 -17.14
N ILE A 144 -1.19 0.54 -16.84
CA ILE A 144 -1.43 -0.01 -15.50
C ILE A 144 -0.29 -0.93 -15.03
N GLU A 145 0.29 -1.72 -15.94
CA GLU A 145 1.40 -2.61 -15.62
C GLU A 145 2.68 -1.87 -15.22
N GLU A 146 2.88 -0.64 -15.69
CA GLU A 146 4.00 0.20 -15.26
C GLU A 146 3.80 0.66 -13.81
N VAL A 147 2.58 1.07 -13.47
CA VAL A 147 2.22 1.49 -12.11
C VAL A 147 2.26 0.33 -11.12
N ILE A 148 1.80 -0.86 -11.52
CA ILE A 148 1.94 -2.07 -10.70
C ILE A 148 3.42 -2.38 -10.43
N ARG A 149 4.30 -2.24 -11.43
CA ARG A 149 5.74 -2.42 -11.25
C ARG A 149 6.36 -1.34 -10.35
N GLU A 150 5.90 -0.10 -10.45
CA GLU A 150 6.34 1.00 -9.58
C GLU A 150 5.97 0.73 -8.12
N ILE A 151 4.73 0.31 -7.86
CA ILE A 151 4.25 -0.08 -6.53
C ILE A 151 5.11 -1.23 -5.98
N ALA A 152 5.31 -2.29 -6.76
CA ALA A 152 6.12 -3.43 -6.33
C ALA A 152 7.58 -3.04 -6.04
N SER A 153 8.15 -2.13 -6.82
CA SER A 153 9.49 -1.60 -6.58
C SER A 153 9.56 -0.76 -5.31
N ALA A 154 8.56 0.08 -5.04
CA ALA A 154 8.48 0.89 -3.84
C ALA A 154 8.31 0.01 -2.59
N ASP A 155 7.49 -1.04 -2.67
CA ASP A 155 7.34 -2.01 -1.57
C ASP A 155 8.63 -2.78 -1.29
N ALA A 156 9.32 -3.25 -2.33
CA ALA A 156 10.60 -3.92 -2.17
C ALA A 156 11.68 -3.00 -1.56
N ALA A 157 11.65 -1.70 -1.91
CA ALA A 157 12.59 -0.72 -1.40
C ALA A 157 12.41 -0.38 0.10
N ARG A 158 11.27 -0.74 0.72
CA ARG A 158 11.09 -0.62 2.17
C ARG A 158 12.09 -1.46 2.94
N GLN A 159 12.50 -2.61 2.40
CA GLN A 159 13.56 -3.41 3.01
C GLN A 159 14.93 -2.78 2.76
N LYS A 160 15.40 -1.98 3.73
CA LYS A 160 16.75 -1.42 3.68
C LYS A 160 17.82 -2.51 3.79
N PRO A 161 18.89 -2.49 2.96
CA PRO A 161 19.95 -3.49 3.02
C PRO A 161 20.53 -3.63 4.43
N GLY A 162 20.54 -4.85 4.96
CA GLY A 162 21.10 -5.16 6.27
C GLY A 162 20.21 -4.83 7.47
N ASN A 163 19.01 -4.25 7.28
CA ASN A 163 18.07 -4.04 8.38
C ASN A 163 17.52 -5.39 8.85
N LEU A 164 18.00 -5.85 10.00
CA LEU A 164 17.62 -7.11 10.63
C LEU A 164 16.24 -7.00 11.30
N ALA A 165 15.82 -5.80 11.67
CA ALA A 165 14.56 -5.55 12.37
C ALA A 165 13.33 -5.55 11.44
N PHE A 166 13.53 -5.48 10.11
CA PHE A 166 12.45 -5.38 9.12
C PHE A 166 11.41 -6.50 9.23
N GLU A 167 10.12 -6.15 9.15
CA GLU A 167 8.97 -7.04 9.36
C GLU A 167 9.00 -8.28 8.45
N GLY A 168 9.54 -8.14 7.23
CA GLY A 168 9.72 -9.24 6.28
C GLY A 168 10.62 -10.39 6.78
N ASN A 169 11.43 -10.14 7.82
CA ASN A 169 12.24 -11.15 8.49
C ASN A 169 11.47 -11.94 9.57
N GLY A 170 10.18 -11.65 9.78
CA GLY A 170 9.36 -12.30 10.81
C GLY A 170 9.54 -11.71 12.21
N THR A 171 10.04 -10.48 12.31
CA THR A 171 10.17 -9.73 13.56
C THR A 171 8.83 -9.18 14.02
N TRP A 172 8.71 -8.88 15.32
CA TRP A 172 7.51 -8.26 15.89
C TRP A 172 7.86 -7.38 17.08
N VAL A 173 6.89 -6.62 17.58
CA VAL A 173 7.10 -5.70 18.70
C VAL A 173 6.26 -6.02 19.93
N GLU A 174 6.81 -5.70 21.09
CA GLU A 174 6.13 -5.53 22.38
C GLU A 174 6.35 -4.09 22.86
N PHE A 175 5.47 -3.54 23.69
CA PHE A 175 5.57 -2.13 24.10
C PHE A 175 4.95 -1.89 25.49
N SER A 176 5.41 -0.82 26.17
CA SER A 176 4.96 -0.42 27.51
C SER A 176 3.46 -0.12 27.55
N SER A 177 3.02 0.71 26.61
CA SER A 177 1.67 1.23 26.50
C SER A 177 1.41 1.67 25.06
N LYS A 178 0.16 1.99 24.73
CA LYS A 178 -0.16 2.62 23.45
C LYS A 178 -1.33 3.58 23.58
N SER A 179 -1.33 4.64 22.80
CA SER A 179 -2.51 5.49 22.63
C SER A 179 -3.64 4.72 21.96
N THR A 180 -4.88 5.06 22.31
CA THR A 180 -6.09 4.49 21.69
C THR A 180 -6.16 4.80 20.19
N TYR A 181 -5.69 5.99 19.78
CA TYR A 181 -5.78 6.48 18.40
C TYR A 181 -4.41 6.90 17.88
N GLY A 182 -4.18 6.67 16.58
CA GLY A 182 -2.94 7.09 15.92
C GLY A 182 -1.68 6.35 16.41
N SER A 183 -1.85 5.12 16.93
CA SER A 183 -0.78 4.24 17.35
C SER A 183 -0.93 2.88 16.66
N THR A 184 0.05 2.52 15.84
CA THR A 184 0.14 1.28 15.08
C THR A 184 1.52 0.64 15.28
N PRO A 185 1.78 0.07 16.47
CA PRO A 185 3.11 -0.43 16.83
C PRO A 185 3.72 -1.42 15.83
N ASN A 186 2.89 -2.25 15.18
CA ASN A 186 3.40 -3.22 14.19
C ASN A 186 3.99 -2.57 12.93
N ARG A 187 3.84 -1.25 12.73
CA ARG A 187 4.40 -0.52 11.59
C ARG A 187 5.73 0.15 11.87
N VAL A 188 6.31 -0.02 13.06
CA VAL A 188 7.65 0.52 13.36
C VAL A 188 8.80 -0.32 12.82
N LEU A 189 8.49 -1.37 12.03
CA LEU A 189 9.46 -2.29 11.44
C LEU A 189 9.21 -2.43 9.93
N ASP A 190 8.39 -1.55 9.35
CA ASP A 190 7.89 -1.71 7.99
C ASP A 190 8.76 -1.00 6.94
N GLY A 191 9.89 -0.42 7.38
CA GLY A 191 10.86 0.28 6.54
C GLY A 191 10.53 1.75 6.26
N VAL A 192 9.40 2.25 6.76
CA VAL A 192 8.92 3.62 6.50
C VAL A 192 9.22 4.52 7.69
N THR A 193 10.10 5.50 7.47
CA THR A 193 10.65 6.35 8.53
C THR A 193 9.75 7.51 8.94
N ASP A 194 8.55 7.61 8.34
CA ASP A 194 7.53 8.61 8.61
C ASP A 194 6.11 7.98 8.57
N GLY A 195 5.06 8.79 8.69
CA GLY A 195 3.69 8.31 8.60
C GLY A 195 3.18 7.57 9.85
N MET A 196 2.84 6.28 9.69
CA MET A 196 2.37 5.43 10.78
C MET A 196 3.47 5.23 11.83
N ARG A 197 3.07 4.97 13.07
CA ARG A 197 3.98 5.03 14.22
C ARG A 197 3.45 4.29 15.42
N TRP A 198 4.33 3.88 16.31
CA TRP A 198 3.97 3.67 17.70
C TRP A 198 3.88 5.02 18.42
N ARG A 199 2.89 5.13 19.29
CA ARG A 199 2.65 6.23 20.21
C ARG A 199 2.27 5.64 21.56
N ASP A 200 2.95 6.04 22.63
CA ASP A 200 2.65 5.61 24.00
C ASP A 200 1.24 6.05 24.47
N GLY A 201 0.78 5.47 25.57
CA GLY A 201 -0.51 5.76 26.22
C GLY A 201 -0.38 6.56 27.52
N THR A 202 0.79 7.11 27.82
CA THR A 202 1.19 7.72 29.09
C THR A 202 1.81 9.10 28.87
N PRO A 203 1.01 10.09 28.44
CA PRO A 203 1.53 11.40 28.07
C PRO A 203 2.34 12.07 29.19
N LYS A 204 3.44 12.71 28.82
CA LYS A 204 4.39 13.43 29.68
C LYS A 204 5.07 12.56 30.73
N LYS A 205 5.09 11.24 30.55
CA LYS A 205 5.74 10.30 31.46
C LYS A 205 6.81 9.52 30.71
N THR A 206 7.97 9.42 31.34
CA THR A 206 9.03 8.48 30.98
C THR A 206 9.40 7.66 32.22
N PRO A 207 9.97 6.45 32.08
CA PRO A 207 10.31 5.82 30.80
C PRO A 207 9.13 5.11 30.12
N ASP A 208 9.14 5.15 28.79
CA ASP A 208 8.39 4.24 27.94
C ASP A 208 9.34 3.27 27.25
N TRP A 209 8.82 2.18 26.69
CA TRP A 209 9.66 1.25 25.95
C TRP A 209 8.94 0.56 24.79
N LEU A 210 9.72 0.21 23.78
CA LEU A 210 9.34 -0.69 22.69
C LEU A 210 10.45 -1.74 22.52
N THR A 211 10.05 -3.00 22.45
CA THR A 211 10.94 -4.14 22.27
C THR A 211 10.71 -4.75 20.91
N VAL A 212 11.76 -4.90 20.12
CA VAL A 212 11.79 -5.74 18.92
C VAL A 212 12.16 -7.15 19.32
N ARG A 213 11.42 -8.12 18.81
CA ARG A 213 11.69 -9.55 18.93
C ARG A 213 12.10 -10.10 17.57
N PHE A 214 13.14 -10.90 17.58
CA PHE A 214 13.66 -11.60 16.41
C PHE A 214 13.27 -13.08 16.49
N PRO A 215 12.91 -13.73 15.37
CA PRO A 215 12.56 -15.15 15.38
C PRO A 215 13.74 -16.06 15.75
N GLN A 216 14.97 -15.57 15.55
CA GLN A 216 16.21 -16.21 15.97
C GLN A 216 17.21 -15.16 16.46
N PRO A 217 18.15 -15.51 17.35
CA PRO A 217 19.15 -14.55 17.81
C PRO A 217 19.98 -13.97 16.66
N ALA A 218 19.95 -12.64 16.51
CA ALA A 218 20.69 -11.87 15.53
C ALA A 218 21.87 -11.13 16.17
N SER A 219 22.96 -10.93 15.43
CA SER A 219 24.07 -10.08 15.88
C SER A 219 23.75 -8.63 15.56
N ILE A 220 23.63 -7.79 16.58
CA ILE A 220 23.30 -6.36 16.45
C ILE A 220 24.47 -5.54 16.96
N GLY A 221 24.97 -4.59 16.15
CA GLY A 221 26.00 -3.60 16.49
C GLY A 221 25.48 -2.16 16.51
N ARG A 222 24.39 -1.89 15.77
CA ARG A 222 23.80 -0.54 15.65
C ARG A 222 22.29 -0.60 15.61
N VAL A 223 21.68 0.40 16.25
CA VAL A 223 20.23 0.61 16.27
C VAL A 223 19.95 2.03 15.80
N VAL A 224 18.91 2.20 14.99
CA VAL A 224 18.42 3.52 14.57
C VAL A 224 16.95 3.63 14.96
N VAL A 225 16.60 4.71 15.67
CA VAL A 225 15.23 5.01 16.08
C VAL A 225 14.77 6.27 15.38
N TYR A 226 13.79 6.18 14.50
CA TYR A 226 13.23 7.34 13.80
C TYR A 226 12.10 7.94 14.65
N SER A 227 12.30 9.17 15.11
CA SER A 227 11.39 9.86 16.02
C SER A 227 11.59 11.37 15.95
N GLY A 228 10.47 12.08 15.88
CA GLY A 228 10.45 13.54 16.02
C GLY A 228 10.28 14.02 17.47
N THR A 229 10.01 13.14 18.44
CA THR A 229 9.62 13.56 19.81
C THR A 229 10.56 13.09 20.91
N ILE A 230 11.40 12.10 20.61
CA ILE A 230 12.32 11.53 21.59
C ILE A 230 13.63 12.31 21.56
N SER A 231 14.19 12.59 22.74
CA SER A 231 15.49 13.26 22.90
C SER A 231 16.57 12.38 23.51
N ALA A 232 16.20 11.34 24.26
CA ALA A 232 17.15 10.39 24.84
C ALA A 232 16.59 8.96 24.87
N VAL A 233 17.44 8.00 24.50
CA VAL A 233 17.10 6.57 24.53
C VAL A 233 18.26 5.73 25.03
N GLU A 234 17.91 4.61 25.63
CA GLU A 234 18.82 3.50 25.93
C GLU A 234 18.42 2.27 25.10
N VAL A 235 19.41 1.56 24.58
CA VAL A 235 19.23 0.24 23.97
C VAL A 235 19.58 -0.81 25.01
N GLN A 236 18.68 -1.78 25.17
CA GLN A 236 18.76 -2.82 26.18
C GLN A 236 18.54 -4.21 25.58
N VAL A 237 19.17 -5.21 26.19
CA VAL A 237 18.99 -6.62 25.85
C VAL A 237 18.61 -7.44 27.08
N PRO A 238 17.99 -8.62 26.91
CA PRO A 238 17.67 -9.50 28.02
C PRO A 238 18.90 -9.85 28.85
N ASP A 239 18.75 -9.78 30.17
CA ASP A 239 19.75 -10.18 31.14
C ASP A 239 19.13 -11.11 32.19
N LEU A 240 19.85 -12.17 32.57
CA LEU A 240 19.32 -13.19 33.49
C LEU A 240 19.15 -12.70 34.93
N GLN A 241 19.89 -11.67 35.34
CA GLN A 241 19.88 -11.13 36.71
C GLN A 241 19.00 -9.89 36.80
N GLU A 242 19.14 -8.97 35.84
CA GLU A 242 18.49 -7.65 35.87
C GLU A 242 17.20 -7.61 35.01
N GLY A 243 16.91 -8.69 34.29
CA GLY A 243 15.83 -8.77 33.30
C GLY A 243 16.22 -8.06 31.99
N TRP A 244 16.75 -6.85 32.08
CA TRP A 244 17.23 -6.04 30.95
C TRP A 244 18.49 -5.26 31.34
N ARG A 245 19.51 -5.29 30.49
CA ARG A 245 20.77 -4.55 30.67
C ARG A 245 20.97 -3.55 29.54
N THR A 246 21.39 -2.32 29.86
CA THR A 246 21.72 -1.28 28.89
C THR A 246 23.07 -1.56 28.22
N VAL A 247 23.11 -1.41 26.90
CA VAL A 247 24.26 -1.76 26.03
C VAL A 247 24.63 -0.68 25.02
N GLY A 248 23.87 0.41 25.02
CA GLY A 248 24.13 1.63 24.27
C GLY A 248 23.12 2.68 24.67
N SER A 249 23.45 3.95 24.48
CA SER A 249 22.52 5.06 24.69
C SER A 249 22.91 6.22 23.78
N THR A 250 21.97 7.12 23.56
CA THR A 250 22.24 8.38 22.87
C THR A 250 21.28 9.46 23.34
N GLU A 251 21.72 10.71 23.21
CA GLU A 251 20.92 11.90 23.42
C GLU A 251 21.05 12.77 22.16
N ASP A 252 19.91 13.11 21.54
CA ASP A 252 19.84 14.00 20.39
C ASP A 252 18.57 14.86 20.46
N THR A 253 18.75 16.17 20.49
CA THR A 253 17.66 17.14 20.58
C THR A 253 17.26 17.76 19.23
N MET A 254 17.97 17.43 18.14
CA MET A 254 17.89 18.16 16.86
C MET A 254 17.67 17.26 15.64
N GLY A 255 18.13 15.99 15.64
CA GLY A 255 17.96 15.07 14.51
C GLY A 255 16.54 14.52 14.34
N ASP A 256 16.23 13.87 13.21
CA ASP A 256 14.95 13.15 13.03
C ASP A 256 15.07 11.65 13.36
N ASN A 257 16.27 11.22 13.71
CA ASN A 257 16.60 9.88 14.13
C ASN A 257 17.68 9.88 15.22
N LEU A 258 17.61 8.89 16.09
CA LEU A 258 18.61 8.63 17.12
C LEU A 258 19.38 7.37 16.71
N GLU A 259 20.68 7.53 16.42
CA GLU A 259 21.58 6.42 16.12
C GLU A 259 22.35 6.01 17.37
N ILE A 260 22.36 4.70 17.64
CA ILE A 260 22.99 4.10 18.82
C ILE A 260 23.94 3.01 18.35
N LEU A 261 25.24 3.22 18.56
CA LEU A 261 26.26 2.19 18.41
C LEU A 261 26.38 1.44 19.74
N LEU A 262 26.36 0.11 19.66
CA LEU A 262 26.64 -0.74 20.81
C LEU A 262 28.14 -0.83 21.04
N GLU A 263 28.56 -1.03 22.29
CA GLU A 263 29.99 -1.16 22.63
C GLU A 263 30.70 -2.30 21.87
N ALA A 264 29.94 -3.37 21.57
CA ALA A 264 30.34 -4.45 20.68
C ALA A 264 29.08 -5.11 20.08
N PRO A 265 29.16 -5.70 18.88
CA PRO A 265 28.06 -6.48 18.34
C PRO A 265 27.64 -7.60 19.30
N MET A 266 26.35 -7.69 19.58
CA MET A 266 25.80 -8.66 20.51
C MET A 266 24.77 -9.55 19.85
N LYS A 267 24.84 -10.84 20.18
CA LYS A 267 23.85 -11.83 19.74
C LYS A 267 22.65 -11.83 20.69
N THR A 268 21.48 -11.46 20.19
CA THR A 268 20.24 -11.41 20.98
C THR A 268 19.02 -11.73 20.12
N ASP A 269 17.97 -12.31 20.71
CA ASP A 269 16.65 -12.48 20.09
C ASP A 269 15.66 -11.37 20.49
N ALA A 270 16.10 -10.42 21.30
CA ALA A 270 15.30 -9.26 21.68
C ALA A 270 16.14 -8.02 21.93
N LEU A 271 15.59 -6.87 21.55
CA LEU A 271 16.19 -5.56 21.71
C LEU A 271 15.13 -4.58 22.18
N ARG A 272 15.34 -3.94 23.33
CA ARG A 272 14.43 -2.93 23.89
C ARG A 272 15.03 -1.55 23.72
N VAL A 273 14.27 -0.64 23.13
CA VAL A 273 14.52 0.80 23.18
C VAL A 273 13.73 1.35 24.37
N LEU A 274 14.44 1.84 25.37
CA LEU A 274 13.90 2.52 26.55
C LEU A 274 14.00 4.03 26.32
N ILE A 275 12.86 4.69 26.20
CA ILE A 275 12.78 6.15 26.06
C ILE A 275 12.95 6.78 27.43
N THR A 276 14.02 7.54 27.64
CA THR A 276 14.32 8.17 28.94
C THR A 276 13.94 9.65 28.97
N ALA A 277 13.96 10.34 27.82
CA ALA A 277 13.54 11.74 27.72
C ALA A 277 12.85 12.06 26.38
N LEU A 278 11.95 13.05 26.44
CA LEU A 278 11.29 13.66 25.29
C LEU A 278 11.91 15.02 24.98
N ARG A 279 11.72 15.50 23.75
CA ARG A 279 12.07 16.87 23.37
C ARG A 279 11.22 17.88 24.12
N GLU A 280 11.75 19.09 24.28
CA GLU A 280 11.03 20.17 24.95
C GLU A 280 9.69 20.45 24.24
N GLY A 281 8.60 20.46 25.00
CA GLY A 281 7.26 20.71 24.50
C GLY A 281 6.52 19.48 23.95
N GLU A 282 7.17 18.32 23.88
CA GLU A 282 6.55 17.09 23.42
C GLU A 282 5.89 16.30 24.55
N ASP A 283 4.72 15.72 24.25
CA ASP A 283 3.87 15.05 25.22
C ASP A 283 3.95 13.52 25.13
N TYR A 284 4.45 12.96 24.02
CA TYR A 284 4.37 11.53 23.73
C TYR A 284 5.71 10.97 23.23
N SER A 285 6.02 9.74 23.60
CA SER A 285 7.02 8.88 22.97
C SER A 285 6.46 8.40 21.63
N LEU A 286 7.06 8.83 20.51
CA LEU A 286 6.70 8.40 19.16
C LEU A 286 7.86 7.66 18.50
N ILE A 287 7.61 6.53 17.86
CA ILE A 287 8.60 5.85 17.00
C ILE A 287 7.92 5.56 15.67
N HIS A 288 8.49 6.08 14.59
CA HIS A 288 8.05 5.80 13.22
C HIS A 288 8.63 4.50 12.70
N GLU A 289 9.94 4.31 12.90
CA GLU A 289 10.67 3.12 12.47
C GLU A 289 11.79 2.83 13.47
N LEU A 290 12.10 1.55 13.64
CA LEU A 290 13.24 1.04 14.39
C LEU A 290 14.00 0.06 13.50
N GLU A 291 15.27 0.37 13.28
CA GLU A 291 16.16 -0.44 12.47
C GLU A 291 17.28 -1.02 13.34
N ALA A 292 17.71 -2.23 13.03
CA ALA A 292 18.83 -2.87 13.71
C ALA A 292 19.78 -3.48 12.69
N TYR A 293 21.08 -3.23 12.85
CA TYR A 293 22.13 -3.63 11.93
C TYR A 293 23.24 -4.36 12.67
N ALA A 294 24.01 -5.18 11.96
CA ALA A 294 25.07 -6.01 12.55
C ALA A 294 26.37 -5.26 12.85
N ASP A 295 26.59 -4.13 12.18
CA ASP A 295 27.79 -3.29 12.26
C ASP A 295 27.70 -2.24 13.36
#